data_AF-A0A9P3CMT8-F1
#
_entry.id   AF-A0A9P3CMT8-F1
#
_cell.length_a   1.000
_cell.length_b   1.000
_cell.length_c   1.000
_cell.angle_alpha   90.00
_cell.angle_beta   90.00
_cell.angle_gamma   90.00
#
_symmetry.space_group_name_H-M   'P 1'
#
loop_
_entity.id
_entity.type
_entity.pdbx_description
1 polymer ?
#
loop_
_entity_poly.entity_id
_entity_poly.type
_entity_poly.pdbx_seq_one_letter_code
_entity_poly.pdbx_strand_id
1 'polypeptide(L)'
;MPGLDSNNAQNATSENATTEDASTDKPRRVTKYDKQQAEKTIEELCEKLTEVGDVYGPFFNRHISPNFQFHLANIRHLNSREEYREHLLGVRATFPNWKASMMSITVELQEKITKAKVWMLLRHTNYPEGCEREAFSMFIVKRSEEGVWVSQGQYGFTGVAPLPLPLEVACPVEEDQSSGCAAKQSRCKDPESSPTPDSDSKPAP
;
A
#
# COMPACT_ATOMS: atom_id res chain seq x y z
N MET A 1 32.19 33.40 -79.96
CA MET A 1 32.23 34.66 -79.18
C MET A 1 32.66 34.31 -77.75
N PRO A 2 33.47 35.17 -77.12
CA PRO A 2 34.51 34.81 -76.15
C PRO A 2 34.12 35.06 -74.68
N GLY A 3 34.96 34.55 -73.77
CA GLY A 3 35.29 35.19 -72.48
C GLY A 3 34.27 35.03 -71.36
N LEU A 4 34.63 35.14 -70.09
CA LEU A 4 35.88 35.50 -69.44
C LEU A 4 35.78 35.00 -67.98
N ASP A 5 36.93 34.56 -67.47
CA ASP A 5 37.48 34.87 -66.16
C ASP A 5 36.83 34.35 -64.87
N SER A 6 37.50 33.50 -64.10
CA SER A 6 38.85 33.58 -63.49
C SER A 6 38.74 34.03 -62.03
N ASN A 7 39.57 33.37 -61.22
CA ASN A 7 40.14 33.78 -59.94
C ASN A 7 39.38 33.33 -58.67
N ASN A 8 39.92 32.32 -57.98
CA ASN A 8 41.03 32.40 -56.99
C ASN A 8 40.44 32.71 -55.60
N ALA A 9 40.83 32.11 -54.49
CA ALA A 9 42.01 31.33 -54.13
C ALA A 9 41.59 30.46 -52.92
N GLN A 10 41.95 29.18 -52.90
CA GLN A 10 43.07 28.62 -52.11
C GLN A 10 42.93 28.62 -50.58
N ASN A 11 43.37 27.47 -50.07
CA ASN A 11 43.79 27.08 -48.73
C ASN A 11 42.73 26.52 -47.80
N ALA A 12 42.97 25.44 -47.06
CA ALA A 12 43.98 24.37 -47.07
C ALA A 12 43.64 23.54 -45.82
N THR A 13 43.69 22.20 -45.90
CA THR A 13 43.97 21.26 -44.78
C THR A 13 43.01 21.29 -43.56
N SER A 14 42.74 20.25 -42.80
CA SER A 14 43.21 18.88 -42.69
C SER A 14 42.08 18.10 -41.98
N GLU A 15 42.03 16.80 -42.24
CA GLU A 15 41.72 15.72 -41.29
C GLU A 15 41.03 16.08 -39.96
N ASN A 16 39.87 15.48 -39.71
CA ASN A 16 39.77 14.57 -38.57
C ASN A 16 38.57 13.64 -38.68
N ALA A 17 38.87 12.34 -38.64
CA ALA A 17 37.93 11.33 -38.24
C ALA A 17 37.50 11.59 -36.79
N THR A 18 36.19 11.63 -36.55
CA THR A 18 35.64 11.41 -35.22
C THR A 18 34.58 10.35 -35.32
N THR A 19 35.02 9.13 -35.00
CA THR A 19 34.24 8.11 -34.31
C THR A 19 33.29 8.79 -33.31
N GLU A 20 32.00 8.74 -33.60
CA GLU A 20 30.99 9.11 -32.61
C GLU A 20 31.02 8.08 -31.49
N ASP A 21 31.34 8.65 -30.33
CA ASP A 21 31.74 8.02 -29.10
C ASP A 21 30.65 7.08 -28.59
N ALA A 22 31.08 5.88 -28.18
CA ALA A 22 30.24 4.97 -27.43
C ALA A 22 29.72 5.71 -26.20
N SER A 23 28.39 5.83 -26.10
CA SER A 23 27.68 6.34 -24.93
C SER A 23 28.17 5.62 -23.68
N THR A 24 29.16 6.20 -23.02
CA THR A 24 29.57 5.86 -21.66
C THR A 24 28.62 6.60 -20.74
N ASP A 25 27.39 6.11 -20.66
CA ASP A 25 26.37 6.61 -19.75
C ASP A 25 26.82 6.32 -18.31
N LYS A 26 27.59 7.26 -17.73
CA LYS A 26 28.02 7.18 -16.35
C LYS A 26 26.76 7.12 -15.49
N PRO A 27 26.62 6.13 -14.58
CA PRO A 27 25.39 5.98 -13.81
C PRO A 27 25.10 7.27 -13.04
N ARG A 28 23.99 7.93 -13.39
CA ARG A 28 23.57 9.21 -12.80
C ARG A 28 23.56 9.07 -11.27
N ARG A 29 24.36 9.91 -10.61
CA ARG A 29 24.45 9.92 -9.14
C ARG A 29 23.15 10.50 -8.58
N VAL A 30 22.50 9.72 -7.73
CA VAL A 30 21.30 10.14 -7.00
C VAL A 30 21.66 11.23 -5.99
N THR A 31 21.02 12.39 -6.09
CA THR A 31 21.21 13.52 -5.17
C THR A 31 20.25 13.45 -3.98
N LYS A 32 20.50 14.26 -2.95
CA LYS A 32 19.56 14.45 -1.83
C LYS A 32 18.22 15.03 -2.30
N TYR A 33 18.26 15.96 -3.27
CA TYR A 33 17.08 16.56 -3.86
C TYR A 33 16.22 15.53 -4.59
N ASP A 34 16.83 14.63 -5.37
CA ASP A 34 16.10 13.56 -6.07
C ASP A 34 15.35 12.64 -5.09
N LYS A 35 15.96 12.35 -3.93
CA LYS A 35 15.33 11.54 -2.86
C LYS A 35 14.12 12.25 -2.27
N GLN A 36 14.27 13.51 -1.86
CA GLN A 36 13.19 14.30 -1.28
C GLN A 36 12.01 14.46 -2.25
N GLN A 37 12.30 14.70 -3.54
CA GLN A 37 11.27 14.81 -4.56
C GLN A 37 10.54 13.47 -4.77
N ALA A 38 11.27 12.35 -4.75
CA ALA A 38 10.67 11.03 -4.88
C ALA A 38 9.79 10.67 -3.68
N GLU A 39 10.26 10.93 -2.45
CA GLU A 39 9.50 10.74 -1.21
C GLU A 39 8.18 11.52 -1.26
N LYS A 40 8.24 12.82 -1.54
CA LYS A 40 7.05 13.67 -1.68
C LYS A 40 6.08 13.16 -2.75
N THR A 41 6.59 12.73 -3.90
CA THR A 41 5.74 12.21 -4.99
C THR A 41 5.04 10.90 -4.58
N ILE A 42 5.73 10.03 -3.83
CA ILE A 42 5.16 8.79 -3.32
C ILE A 42 4.12 9.08 -2.24
N GLU A 43 4.36 10.06 -1.36
CA GLU A 43 3.40 10.49 -0.34
C GLU A 43 2.09 10.98 -0.97
N GLU A 44 2.17 11.90 -1.93
CA GLU A 44 1.01 12.41 -2.68
C GLU A 44 0.27 11.30 -3.46
N LEU A 45 1.02 10.32 -3.97
CA LEU A 45 0.43 9.14 -4.62
C LEU A 45 -0.37 8.29 -3.61
N CYS A 46 0.22 7.98 -2.46
CA CYS A 46 -0.39 7.17 -1.42
C CYS A 46 -1.64 7.83 -0.81
N GLU A 47 -1.63 9.15 -0.65
CA GLU A 47 -2.81 9.92 -0.23
C GLU A 47 -3.97 9.75 -1.22
N LYS A 48 -3.71 10.00 -2.51
CA LYS A 48 -4.72 9.82 -3.59
C LYS A 48 -5.21 8.39 -3.72
N LEU A 49 -4.32 7.40 -3.52
CA LEU A 49 -4.67 5.99 -3.48
C LEU A 49 -5.39 5.56 -2.20
N THR A 50 -5.50 6.42 -1.18
CA THR A 50 -6.29 6.15 0.03
C THR A 50 -7.71 6.70 -0.12
N GLU A 51 -7.86 7.84 -0.79
CA GLU A 51 -9.15 8.48 -1.05
C GLU A 51 -10.02 7.75 -2.09
N VAL A 52 -9.46 6.72 -2.75
CA VAL A 52 -9.97 6.00 -3.92
C VAL A 52 -11.45 6.30 -4.21
N GLY A 53 -11.75 7.26 -5.07
CA GLY A 53 -13.12 7.49 -5.53
C GLY A 53 -13.47 6.54 -6.67
N ASP A 54 -12.61 6.53 -7.69
CA ASP A 54 -12.85 5.83 -8.96
C ASP A 54 -11.78 4.75 -9.20
N VAL A 55 -12.18 3.49 -9.03
CA VAL A 55 -11.31 2.31 -9.25
C VAL A 55 -11.22 1.88 -10.72
N TYR A 56 -12.00 2.48 -11.61
CA TYR A 56 -11.92 2.30 -13.06
C TYR A 56 -11.19 3.44 -13.75
N GLY A 57 -10.96 4.54 -13.02
CA GLY A 57 -10.31 5.74 -13.52
C GLY A 57 -8.88 5.53 -14.00
N PRO A 58 -8.38 6.41 -14.89
CA PRO A 58 -7.05 6.32 -15.46
C PRO A 58 -5.95 6.39 -14.39
N PHE A 59 -6.20 7.10 -13.29
CA PHE A 59 -5.27 7.19 -12.17
C PHE A 59 -5.02 5.81 -11.52
N PHE A 60 -6.09 5.07 -11.21
CA PHE A 60 -5.98 3.75 -10.60
C PHE A 60 -5.22 2.77 -11.53
N ASN A 61 -5.57 2.75 -12.82
CA ASN A 61 -4.92 1.86 -13.79
C ASN A 61 -3.46 2.21 -14.06
N ARG A 62 -3.08 3.49 -13.92
CA ARG A 62 -1.69 3.95 -14.07
C ARG A 62 -0.81 3.61 -12.87
N HIS A 63 -1.38 3.61 -11.68
CA HIS A 63 -0.61 3.54 -10.43
C HIS A 63 -0.74 2.22 -9.67
N ILE A 64 -1.67 1.33 -10.07
CA ILE A 64 -1.78 -0.03 -9.55
C ILE A 64 -1.32 -1.00 -10.64
N SER A 65 -0.31 -1.82 -10.31
CA SER A 65 0.25 -2.83 -11.19
C SER A 65 -0.83 -3.83 -11.64
N PRO A 66 -0.87 -4.28 -12.91
CA PRO A 66 -1.76 -5.36 -13.33
C PRO A 66 -1.62 -6.63 -12.47
N ASN A 67 -0.39 -6.92 -12.01
CA ASN A 67 -0.07 -8.07 -11.16
C ASN A 67 -0.05 -7.71 -9.66
N PHE A 68 -0.86 -6.73 -9.25
CA PHE A 68 -0.89 -6.23 -7.88
C PHE A 68 -1.16 -7.34 -6.87
N GLN A 69 -0.34 -7.37 -5.82
CA GLN A 69 -0.41 -8.37 -4.76
C GLN A 69 -1.05 -7.77 -3.51
N PHE A 70 -2.15 -8.33 -3.04
CA PHE A 70 -2.80 -7.90 -1.81
C PHE A 70 -2.79 -9.03 -0.80
N HIS A 71 -2.18 -8.79 0.36
CA HIS A 71 -2.10 -9.76 1.43
C HIS A 71 -2.37 -9.08 2.77
N LEU A 72 -3.55 -9.32 3.32
CA LEU A 72 -3.92 -8.90 4.66
C LEU A 72 -4.31 -10.13 5.48
N ALA A 73 -4.11 -10.07 6.79
CA ALA A 73 -4.62 -11.09 7.69
C ALA A 73 -6.15 -11.22 7.51
N ASN A 74 -6.63 -12.47 7.40
CA ASN A 74 -8.05 -12.82 7.24
C ASN A 74 -8.70 -12.42 5.90
N ILE A 75 -7.95 -11.95 4.91
CA ILE A 75 -8.45 -11.76 3.55
C ILE A 75 -7.76 -12.75 2.62
N ARG A 76 -8.52 -13.35 1.70
CA ARG A 76 -7.97 -14.18 0.64
C ARG A 76 -6.89 -13.40 -0.10
N HIS A 77 -5.73 -14.01 -0.30
CA HIS A 77 -4.67 -13.39 -1.09
C HIS A 77 -5.20 -13.03 -2.50
N LEU A 78 -4.99 -11.78 -2.91
CA LEU A 78 -5.36 -11.30 -4.25
C LEU A 78 -4.08 -11.10 -5.07
N ASN A 79 -4.14 -11.53 -6.33
CA ASN A 79 -2.97 -11.64 -7.20
C ASN A 79 -3.02 -10.75 -8.44
N SER A 80 -4.07 -9.93 -8.57
CA SER A 80 -4.23 -9.00 -9.69
C SER A 80 -4.89 -7.70 -9.26
N ARG A 81 -4.72 -6.67 -10.08
CA ARG A 81 -5.45 -5.41 -9.95
C ARG A 81 -6.95 -5.60 -10.05
N GLU A 82 -7.40 -6.50 -10.92
CA GLU A 82 -8.81 -6.79 -11.16
C GLU A 82 -9.46 -7.39 -9.90
N GLU A 83 -8.82 -8.37 -9.26
CA GLU A 83 -9.29 -8.92 -7.98
C GLU A 83 -9.30 -7.86 -6.86
N TYR A 84 -8.27 -7.01 -6.80
CA TYR A 84 -8.21 -5.92 -5.82
C TYR A 84 -9.31 -4.88 -6.05
N ARG A 85 -9.60 -4.56 -7.32
CA ARG A 85 -10.71 -3.68 -7.71
C ARG A 85 -12.06 -4.23 -7.24
N GLU A 86 -12.32 -5.51 -7.51
CA GLU A 86 -13.56 -6.18 -7.08
C GLU A 86 -13.69 -6.19 -5.56
N HIS A 87 -12.59 -6.44 -4.84
CA HIS A 87 -12.55 -6.36 -3.39
C HIS A 87 -12.95 -4.97 -2.88
N LEU A 88 -12.34 -3.89 -3.41
CA LEU A 88 -12.68 -2.51 -3.01
C LEU A 88 -14.14 -2.15 -3.31
N LEU A 89 -14.69 -2.62 -4.43
CA LEU A 89 -16.09 -2.42 -4.79
C LEU A 89 -17.04 -3.15 -3.82
N GLY A 90 -16.74 -4.41 -3.50
CA GLY A 90 -17.52 -5.19 -2.53
C GLY A 90 -17.53 -4.53 -1.16
N VAL A 91 -16.36 -4.08 -0.70
CA VAL A 91 -16.22 -3.34 0.56
C VAL A 91 -17.10 -2.09 0.60
N ARG A 92 -17.13 -1.28 -0.46
CA ARG A 92 -17.97 -0.07 -0.50
C ARG A 92 -19.45 -0.38 -0.58
N ALA A 93 -19.81 -1.44 -1.29
CA ALA A 93 -21.19 -1.89 -1.34
C ALA A 93 -21.68 -2.32 0.04
N THR A 94 -20.83 -3.00 0.82
CA THR A 94 -21.16 -3.43 2.19
C THR A 94 -21.08 -2.28 3.21
N PHE A 95 -20.13 -1.35 3.05
CA PHE A 95 -19.88 -0.24 3.98
C PHE A 95 -19.87 1.10 3.22
N PRO A 96 -21.03 1.64 2.82
CA PRO A 96 -21.12 2.84 1.96
C PRO A 96 -20.62 4.12 2.64
N ASN A 97 -20.66 4.16 3.98
CA ASN A 97 -20.17 5.28 4.77
C ASN A 97 -18.71 5.15 5.21
N TRP A 98 -18.04 4.06 4.81
CA TRP A 98 -16.63 3.82 5.13
C TRP A 98 -15.74 4.87 4.49
N LYS A 99 -14.80 5.40 5.27
CA LYS A 99 -13.71 6.24 4.75
C LYS A 99 -12.38 5.76 5.31
N ALA A 100 -11.36 5.76 4.46
CA ALA A 100 -9.97 5.61 4.86
C ALA A 100 -9.27 6.96 4.81
N SER A 101 -8.40 7.24 5.78
CA SER A 101 -7.59 8.45 5.82
C SER A 101 -6.16 8.10 6.22
N MET A 102 -5.19 8.68 5.52
CA MET A 102 -3.78 8.52 5.84
C MET A 102 -3.42 9.37 7.06
N MET A 103 -2.97 8.72 8.14
CA MET A 103 -2.58 9.39 9.38
C MET A 103 -1.07 9.67 9.42
N SER A 104 -0.28 8.70 8.95
CA SER A 104 1.18 8.79 8.90
C SER A 104 1.71 7.96 7.74
N ILE A 105 2.81 8.41 7.16
CA ILE A 105 3.49 7.75 6.06
C ILE A 105 5.00 7.83 6.27
N THR A 106 5.68 6.72 6.03
CA THR A 106 7.14 6.63 5.99
C THR A 106 7.55 5.99 4.67
N VAL A 107 8.39 6.67 3.89
CA VAL A 107 8.90 6.18 2.61
C VAL A 107 10.35 5.77 2.75
N GLU A 108 10.64 4.51 2.43
CA GLU A 108 12.00 3.95 2.38
C GLU A 108 12.42 3.72 0.94
N LEU A 109 13.18 4.67 0.37
CA LEU A 109 13.72 4.57 -0.98
C LEU A 109 14.82 3.50 -1.07
N GLN A 110 14.74 2.68 -2.12
CA GLN A 110 15.65 1.56 -2.41
C GLN A 110 16.20 1.66 -3.84
N GLU A 111 17.24 0.88 -4.13
CA GLU A 111 17.69 0.59 -5.50
C GLU A 111 17.90 1.87 -6.36
N LYS A 112 18.61 2.88 -5.83
CA LYS A 112 18.83 4.17 -6.51
C LYS A 112 17.53 4.90 -6.91
N ILE A 113 16.49 4.85 -6.07
CA ILE A 113 15.18 5.49 -6.31
C ILE A 113 14.42 4.83 -7.49
N THR A 114 14.57 3.52 -7.66
CA THR A 114 13.73 2.74 -8.59
C THR A 114 12.65 1.94 -7.86
N LYS A 115 12.74 1.85 -6.54
CA LYS A 115 11.81 1.13 -5.68
C LYS A 115 11.68 1.84 -4.34
N ALA A 116 10.54 1.69 -3.69
CA ALA A 116 10.37 2.08 -2.30
C ALA A 116 9.49 1.10 -1.55
N LYS A 117 9.73 0.98 -0.24
CA LYS A 117 8.76 0.45 0.71
C LYS A 117 8.08 1.63 1.38
N VAL A 118 6.76 1.59 1.47
CA VAL A 118 5.97 2.65 2.10
C VAL A 118 5.23 2.04 3.26
N TRP A 119 5.37 2.63 4.43
CA TRP A 119 4.65 2.23 5.63
C TRP A 119 3.60 3.28 5.93
N MET A 120 2.35 2.87 6.06
CA MET A 120 1.23 3.77 6.25
C MET A 120 0.42 3.36 7.46
N LEU A 121 0.16 4.32 8.34
CA LEU A 121 -0.91 4.23 9.33
C LEU A 121 -2.17 4.83 8.72
N LEU A 122 -3.20 4.00 8.60
CA LEU A 122 -4.51 4.36 8.06
C LEU A 122 -5.53 4.40 9.19
N ARG A 123 -6.40 5.40 9.17
CA ARG A 123 -7.63 5.43 9.96
C ARG A 123 -8.80 5.06 9.08
N HIS A 124 -9.57 4.07 9.52
CA HIS A 124 -10.84 3.70 8.92
C HIS A 124 -11.97 4.17 9.81
N THR A 125 -12.89 4.94 9.24
CA THR A 125 -14.11 5.42 9.92
C THR A 125 -15.32 4.71 9.34
N ASN A 126 -16.32 4.44 10.18
CA ASN A 126 -17.49 3.61 9.85
C ASN A 126 -17.11 2.23 9.33
N TYR A 127 -16.11 1.61 9.93
CA TYR A 127 -15.71 0.25 9.58
C TYR A 127 -15.39 -0.67 10.77
N PRO A 128 -16.28 -1.65 11.10
CA PRO A 128 -17.67 -1.77 10.63
C PRO A 128 -18.51 -0.55 11.07
N GLU A 129 -19.77 -0.45 10.66
CA GLU A 129 -20.61 0.73 10.88
C GLU A 129 -20.53 1.27 12.32
N GLY A 130 -20.35 2.59 12.46
CA GLY A 130 -20.20 3.27 13.76
C GLY A 130 -18.86 3.05 14.47
N CYS A 131 -17.94 2.26 13.92
CA CYS A 131 -16.62 2.02 14.49
C CYS A 131 -15.51 2.84 13.80
N GLU A 132 -14.50 3.19 14.58
CA GLU A 132 -13.21 3.66 14.09
C GLU A 132 -12.13 2.60 14.34
N ARG A 133 -11.25 2.40 13.36
CA ARG A 133 -10.14 1.46 13.44
C ARG A 133 -8.88 2.05 12.84
N GLU A 134 -7.74 1.59 13.31
CA GLU A 134 -6.46 1.92 12.73
C GLU A 134 -5.81 0.66 12.14
N ALA A 135 -5.21 0.82 10.96
CA ALA A 135 -4.55 -0.25 10.22
C ALA A 135 -3.15 0.20 9.81
N PHE A 136 -2.18 -0.69 9.95
CA PHE A 136 -0.83 -0.47 9.46
C PHE A 136 -0.61 -1.30 8.19
N SER A 137 -0.30 -0.62 7.09
CA SER A 137 -0.11 -1.23 5.78
C SER A 137 1.28 -0.93 5.25
N MET A 138 1.94 -1.94 4.69
CA MET A 138 3.17 -1.78 3.91
C MET A 138 2.82 -1.88 2.42
N PHE A 139 3.24 -0.90 1.64
CA PHE A 139 3.18 -0.94 0.18
C PHE A 139 4.56 -1.10 -0.41
N ILE A 140 4.64 -1.82 -1.53
CA ILE A 140 5.84 -1.84 -2.37
C ILE A 140 5.52 -1.04 -3.62
N VAL A 141 6.27 0.04 -3.87
CA VAL A 141 6.13 0.84 -5.10
C VAL A 141 7.41 0.72 -5.93
N LYS A 142 7.25 0.67 -7.25
CA LYS A 142 8.35 0.65 -8.21
C LYS A 142 8.19 1.81 -9.19
N ARG A 143 9.31 2.38 -9.60
CA ARG A 143 9.36 3.40 -10.64
C ARG A 143 9.43 2.71 -11.99
N SER A 144 8.51 3.03 -12.88
CA SER A 144 8.53 2.56 -14.27
C SER A 144 9.65 3.26 -15.06
N GLU A 145 9.91 2.77 -16.26
CA GLU A 145 10.88 3.35 -17.19
C GLU A 145 10.51 4.78 -17.59
N GLU A 146 9.20 5.08 -17.65
CA GLU A 146 8.64 6.42 -17.90
C GLU A 146 8.67 7.31 -16.65
N GLY A 147 9.25 6.83 -15.54
CA GLY A 147 9.42 7.58 -14.31
C GLY A 147 8.17 7.62 -13.41
N VAL A 148 7.15 6.81 -13.69
CA VAL A 148 5.88 6.76 -12.93
C VAL A 148 6.00 5.79 -11.76
N TRP A 149 5.53 6.17 -10.57
CA TRP A 149 5.46 5.26 -9.43
C TRP A 149 4.22 4.36 -9.51
N VAL A 150 4.45 3.05 -9.48
CA VAL A 150 3.41 2.01 -9.59
C VAL A 150 3.48 1.12 -8.37
N SER A 151 2.38 1.03 -7.63
CA SER A 151 2.20 0.12 -6.52
C SER A 151 2.13 -1.33 -7.01
N GLN A 152 3.01 -2.16 -6.48
CA GLN A 152 3.15 -3.58 -6.79
C GLN A 152 2.36 -4.45 -5.83
N GLY A 153 2.12 -3.96 -4.62
CA GLY A 153 1.35 -4.70 -3.64
C GLY A 153 1.17 -3.96 -2.33
N GLN A 154 0.20 -4.44 -1.56
CA GLN A 154 -0.10 -4.02 -0.19
C GLN A 154 -0.10 -5.24 0.73
N TYR A 155 0.58 -5.09 1.85
CA TYR A 155 0.82 -6.14 2.82
C TYR A 155 0.47 -5.62 4.21
N GLY A 156 -0.37 -6.37 4.91
CA GLY A 156 -0.79 -6.09 6.28
C GLY A 156 -0.11 -7.04 7.25
N PHE A 157 0.06 -6.58 8.48
CA PHE A 157 0.64 -7.38 9.55
C PHE A 157 -0.46 -8.01 10.39
N THR A 158 -0.28 -9.27 10.77
CA THR A 158 -1.14 -9.95 11.75
C THR A 158 -1.10 -9.19 13.08
N GLY A 159 -2.27 -8.84 13.64
CA GLY A 159 -2.39 -8.16 14.93
C GLY A 159 -2.69 -6.65 14.86
N VAL A 160 -2.72 -6.06 13.66
CA VAL A 160 -3.24 -4.70 13.42
C VAL A 160 -4.51 -4.84 12.58
N ALA A 161 -5.60 -4.17 12.96
CA ALA A 161 -6.95 -4.47 12.49
C ALA A 161 -7.02 -4.50 10.93
N PRO A 162 -7.51 -5.60 10.32
CA PRO A 162 -7.58 -5.70 8.88
C PRO A 162 -8.58 -4.68 8.29
N LEU A 163 -8.22 -4.13 7.13
CA LEU A 163 -9.11 -3.44 6.20
C LEU A 163 -10.33 -4.30 5.82
N PRO A 164 -11.35 -3.73 5.18
CA PRO A 164 -12.67 -4.28 5.27
C PRO A 164 -12.93 -5.71 4.76
N LEU A 165 -13.36 -6.57 5.68
CA LEU A 165 -14.06 -7.82 5.42
C LEU A 165 -15.52 -7.52 5.06
N PRO A 166 -16.05 -8.05 3.94
CA PRO A 166 -17.44 -8.45 3.89
C PRO A 166 -17.65 -9.48 5.00
N LEU A 167 -18.50 -9.17 5.97
CA LEU A 167 -18.89 -10.16 6.97
C LEU A 167 -19.69 -11.23 6.22
N GLU A 168 -19.24 -12.49 6.27
CA GLU A 168 -20.10 -13.59 5.88
C GLU A 168 -21.37 -13.53 6.74
N VAL A 169 -22.53 -13.66 6.09
CA VAL A 169 -23.82 -13.66 6.77
C VAL A 169 -23.80 -14.76 7.82
N ALA A 170 -23.85 -14.37 9.09
CA ALA A 170 -24.02 -15.33 10.17
C ALA A 170 -25.26 -16.18 9.86
N CYS A 171 -25.11 -17.50 9.90
CA CYS A 171 -26.18 -18.46 9.67
C CYS A 171 -27.48 -18.03 10.38
N PRO A 172 -28.66 -18.27 9.77
CA PRO A 172 -29.92 -17.78 10.31
C PRO A 172 -30.10 -18.26 11.76
N VAL A 173 -30.38 -17.31 12.64
CA VAL A 173 -30.87 -17.60 13.99
C VAL A 173 -32.16 -18.37 13.81
N GLU A 174 -32.17 -19.65 14.18
CA GLU A 174 -33.42 -20.39 14.30
C GLU A 174 -34.27 -19.67 15.36
N GLU A 175 -35.39 -19.13 14.89
CA GLU A 175 -36.47 -18.68 15.74
C GLU A 175 -37.00 -19.90 16.49
N ASP A 176 -36.68 -20.03 17.78
CA ASP A 176 -37.46 -20.89 18.65
C ASP A 176 -38.13 -20.05 19.74
N GLN A 177 -39.43 -19.88 19.52
CA GLN A 177 -40.37 -19.31 20.46
C GLN A 177 -40.57 -20.29 21.62
N SER A 178 -40.25 -19.90 22.86
CA SER A 178 -41.16 -20.17 23.99
C SER A 178 -40.80 -19.42 25.28
N SER A 179 -41.75 -18.57 25.69
CA SER A 179 -42.36 -18.54 27.02
C SER A 179 -41.51 -18.19 28.27
N GLY A 180 -41.93 -17.10 28.93
CA GLY A 180 -42.28 -17.22 30.36
C GLY A 180 -41.61 -16.24 31.33
N CYS A 181 -42.44 -15.44 31.97
CA CYS A 181 -42.12 -14.44 32.99
C CYS A 181 -41.74 -15.05 34.37
N ALA A 182 -41.04 -14.23 35.18
CA ALA A 182 -40.99 -14.20 36.65
C ALA A 182 -39.85 -14.92 37.44
N ALA A 183 -39.04 -14.06 38.08
CA ALA A 183 -38.63 -14.07 39.49
C ALA A 183 -37.98 -15.32 40.13
N LYS A 184 -36.78 -15.15 40.71
CA LYS A 184 -36.56 -15.15 42.18
C LYS A 184 -35.09 -14.98 42.57
N GLN A 185 -34.92 -14.25 43.67
CA GLN A 185 -33.69 -14.06 44.46
C GLN A 185 -33.30 -15.30 45.29
N SER A 186 -32.03 -15.33 45.69
CA SER A 186 -31.40 -16.12 46.78
C SER A 186 -31.26 -17.62 46.51
N ARG A 187 -30.24 -18.34 46.96
CA ARG A 187 -29.50 -18.27 48.23
C ARG A 187 -28.24 -19.16 48.14
N CYS A 188 -27.23 -18.82 48.94
CA CYS A 188 -25.97 -19.51 49.23
C CYS A 188 -25.94 -21.05 49.08
N LYS A 189 -24.79 -21.56 48.63
CA LYS A 189 -24.02 -22.62 49.31
C LYS A 189 -22.56 -22.56 48.88
N ASP A 190 -21.68 -22.29 49.85
CA ASP A 190 -20.26 -22.66 49.79
C ASP A 190 -20.10 -24.17 49.60
N PRO A 191 -18.93 -24.60 49.12
CA PRO A 191 -18.11 -25.40 50.02
C PRO A 191 -16.63 -24.96 50.04
N GLU A 192 -16.12 -24.75 51.25
CA GLU A 192 -14.68 -24.76 51.55
C GLU A 192 -14.07 -26.11 51.15
N SER A 193 -12.90 -26.10 50.50
CA SER A 193 -11.61 -26.55 51.07
C SER A 193 -10.52 -26.69 50.00
N SER A 194 -9.40 -26.01 50.26
CA SER A 194 -8.14 -25.98 49.50
C SER A 194 -7.39 -27.35 49.56
N PRO A 195 -6.37 -27.59 48.72
CA PRO A 195 -5.04 -27.02 49.02
C PRO A 195 -4.26 -26.49 47.81
N THR A 196 -3.38 -25.54 48.12
CA THR A 196 -2.30 -24.96 47.32
C THR A 196 -1.25 -25.98 46.86
N PRO A 197 -0.54 -25.71 45.76
CA PRO A 197 0.85 -26.09 45.60
C PRO A 197 1.77 -24.88 45.84
N ASP A 198 2.68 -25.04 46.80
CA ASP A 198 3.86 -24.21 47.01
C ASP A 198 4.86 -24.39 45.85
N SER A 199 5.53 -23.30 45.46
CA SER A 199 6.96 -23.09 45.73
C SER A 199 7.58 -22.03 44.81
N ASP A 200 7.88 -20.90 45.44
CA ASP A 200 9.16 -20.21 45.47
C ASP A 200 9.88 -19.86 44.16
N SER A 201 9.86 -18.56 43.87
CA SER A 201 10.98 -17.86 43.26
C SER A 201 11.94 -17.37 44.36
N LYS A 202 13.25 -17.63 44.23
CA LYS A 202 14.28 -16.55 44.10
C LYS A 202 15.72 -17.08 43.87
N PRO A 203 16.63 -16.20 43.39
CA PRO A 203 17.75 -16.51 42.51
C PRO A 203 19.13 -16.45 43.20
N ALA A 204 20.18 -16.78 42.43
CA ALA A 204 21.49 -16.10 42.31
C ALA A 204 22.54 -17.11 41.76
N PRO A 205 23.75 -16.70 41.34
CA PRO A 205 24.24 -15.41 40.84
C PRO A 205 24.60 -15.42 39.34
#